data_AF-A0A024H5D5-F1
#
_entry.id   AF-A0A024H5D5-F1
#
_cell.length_a   1.000
_cell.length_b   1.000
_cell.length_c   1.000
_cell.angle_alpha   90.00
_cell.angle_beta   90.00
_cell.angle_gamma   90.00
#
_symmetry.space_group_name_H-M   'P 1'
#
loop_
_entity.id
_entity.type
_entity.pdbx_description
1 polymer ?
#
loop_
_entity_poly.entity_id
_entity_poly.type
_entity_poly.pdbx_seq_one_letter_code
_entity_poly.pdbx_strand_id
1 'polypeptide(L)'
;MSSKITASSQGTASHEGELRTPQNENKLGTSIILFVVCMALFLGAIYSLSFLTLGNPWPMAVCLALFALAYWIPQTILGRSDSAGEH
;
A
#
# COMPACT_ATOMS: atom_id res chain seq x y z
N MET A 1 -6.70 -17.05 -64.60
CA MET A 1 -7.31 -16.13 -63.62
C MET A 1 -6.21 -15.80 -62.60
N SER A 2 -5.29 -14.90 -62.94
CA SER A 2 -5.31 -13.45 -62.71
C SER A 2 -5.27 -13.06 -61.22
N SER A 3 -4.04 -12.87 -60.74
CA SER A 3 -3.69 -12.32 -59.43
C SER A 3 -4.35 -10.98 -59.17
N LYS A 4 -4.97 -10.84 -57.99
CA LYS A 4 -5.04 -9.56 -57.30
C LYS A 4 -4.67 -9.76 -55.84
N ILE A 5 -3.36 -9.74 -55.62
CA ILE A 5 -2.77 -9.26 -54.38
C ILE A 5 -3.22 -7.80 -54.28
N THR A 6 -4.27 -7.53 -53.51
CA THR A 6 -4.63 -6.17 -53.13
C THR A 6 -3.75 -5.81 -51.95
N ALA A 7 -2.65 -5.11 -52.26
CA ALA A 7 -1.87 -4.38 -51.29
C ALA A 7 -2.69 -3.19 -50.80
N SER A 8 -3.30 -3.30 -49.64
CA SER A 8 -3.75 -2.15 -48.86
C SER A 8 -2.62 -1.74 -47.92
N SER A 9 -1.73 -0.89 -48.44
CA SER A 9 -0.87 -0.02 -47.67
C SER A 9 -1.76 0.93 -46.85
N GLN A 10 -2.02 0.62 -45.58
CA GLN A 10 -2.43 1.64 -44.62
C GLN A 10 -2.25 1.13 -43.20
N GLY A 11 -1.39 1.79 -42.42
CA GLY A 11 -1.29 1.55 -40.98
C GLY A 11 0.13 1.52 -40.46
N THR A 12 0.93 2.53 -40.78
CA THR A 12 1.99 2.98 -39.87
C THR A 12 1.29 3.42 -38.57
N ALA A 13 1.17 2.50 -37.62
CA ALA A 13 0.91 2.84 -36.23
C ALA A 13 1.90 2.03 -35.43
N SER A 14 3.06 2.64 -35.23
CA SER A 14 4.03 2.29 -34.22
C SER A 14 3.33 2.27 -32.87
N HIS A 15 2.63 1.18 -32.54
CA HIS A 15 2.47 0.79 -31.15
C HIS A 15 3.77 0.09 -30.77
N GLU A 16 4.81 0.91 -30.62
CA GLU A 16 5.84 0.65 -29.64
C GLU A 16 5.10 0.62 -28.30
N GLY A 17 4.52 -0.54 -27.99
CA GLY A 17 4.11 -0.88 -26.65
C GLY A 17 5.39 -0.93 -25.85
N GLU A 18 5.81 0.25 -25.39
CA GLU A 18 6.81 0.41 -24.37
C GLU A 18 6.41 -0.57 -23.26
N LEU A 19 7.14 -1.69 -23.18
CA LEU A 19 7.12 -2.54 -22.01
C LEU A 19 7.73 -1.69 -20.90
N ARG A 20 6.92 -0.76 -20.38
CA ARG A 20 7.13 -0.15 -19.08
C ARG A 20 7.06 -1.31 -18.14
N THR A 21 8.22 -1.90 -17.87
CA THR A 21 8.40 -2.71 -16.67
C THR A 21 7.89 -1.78 -15.57
N PRO A 22 6.77 -2.09 -14.88
CA PRO A 22 6.31 -1.25 -13.80
C PRO A 22 7.49 -1.20 -12.84
N GLN A 23 8.21 -0.08 -12.87
CA GLN A 23 9.38 0.14 -12.04
C GLN A 23 8.83 0.01 -10.64
N ASN A 24 9.24 -1.06 -10.00
CA ASN A 24 8.88 -1.44 -8.65
C ASN A 24 9.14 -0.23 -7.76
N GLU A 25 8.11 0.57 -7.51
CA GLU A 25 8.21 1.70 -6.61
C GLU A 25 8.81 1.19 -5.32
N ASN A 26 9.98 1.72 -4.96
CA ASN A 26 10.89 1.09 -4.01
C ASN A 26 10.18 0.98 -2.64
N LYS A 27 9.57 -0.19 -2.38
CA LYS A 27 8.76 -0.51 -1.19
C LYS A 27 9.53 -0.34 0.11
N LEU A 28 10.85 -0.14 0.06
CA LEU A 28 11.72 0.06 1.21
C LEU A 28 11.29 1.28 2.05
N GLY A 29 10.96 2.41 1.41
CA GLY A 29 10.54 3.62 2.14
C GLY A 29 9.24 3.38 2.92
N THR A 30 8.21 2.87 2.24
CA THR A 30 6.94 2.47 2.86
C THR A 30 7.12 1.42 3.94
N SER A 31 7.99 0.44 3.72
CA SER A 31 8.30 -0.62 4.69
C SER A 31 8.95 -0.07 5.96
N ILE A 32 9.92 0.84 5.83
CA ILE A 32 10.57 1.50 6.98
C ILE A 32 9.55 2.34 7.76
N ILE A 33 8.70 3.10 7.07
CA ILE A 33 7.66 3.91 7.71
C ILE A 33 6.69 3.01 8.50
N LEU A 34 6.23 1.91 7.88
CA LEU A 34 5.37 0.94 8.55
C LEU A 34 6.05 0.31 9.76
N PHE A 35 7.33 -0.03 9.65
CA PHE A 35 8.11 -0.57 10.76
C PHE A 35 8.16 0.40 11.94
N VAL A 36 8.52 1.66 11.70
CA VAL A 36 8.62 2.69 12.74
C VAL A 36 7.26 2.93 13.41
N VAL A 37 6.18 2.99 12.64
CA VAL A 37 4.82 3.14 13.16
C VAL A 37 4.42 1.95 14.04
N CYS A 38 4.61 0.72 13.56
CA CYS A 38 4.30 -0.48 14.33
C CYS A 38 5.15 -0.56 15.61
N MET A 39 6.42 -0.15 15.55
CA MET A 39 7.27 -0.06 16.74
C MET A 39 6.76 0.95 17.76
N ALA A 40 6.36 2.14 17.32
CA ALA A 40 5.81 3.17 18.20
C ALA A 40 4.51 2.71 18.87
N LEU A 41 3.62 2.06 18.12
CA LEU A 41 2.37 1.51 18.66
C LEU A 41 2.61 0.37 19.66
N PHE A 42 3.58 -0.50 19.37
CA PHE A 42 3.97 -1.57 20.28
C PHE A 42 4.52 -1.01 21.60
N LEU A 43 5.46 -0.06 21.53
CA LEU A 43 6.01 0.59 22.72
C LEU A 43 4.94 1.35 23.50
N GLY A 44 4.02 2.01 22.80
CA GLY A 44 2.84 2.64 23.40
C GLY A 44 1.97 1.65 24.16
N ALA A 45 1.74 0.46 23.60
CA ALA A 45 0.94 -0.59 24.25
C ALA A 45 1.64 -1.10 25.53
N ILE A 46 2.95 -1.36 25.48
CA ILE A 46 3.74 -1.76 26.65
C ILE A 46 3.71 -0.68 27.74
N TYR A 47 3.84 0.58 27.35
CA TYR A 47 3.72 1.72 28.28
C TYR A 47 2.32 1.77 28.90
N SER A 48 1.26 1.61 28.11
CA SER A 48 -0.13 1.63 28.60
C SER A 48 -0.41 0.48 29.58
N LEU A 49 0.09 -0.72 29.28
CA LEU A 49 -0.05 -1.89 30.15
C LEU A 49 0.71 -1.74 31.48
N SER A 50 1.78 -0.95 31.50
CA SER A 50 2.54 -0.67 32.73
C SER A 50 1.73 0.12 33.77
N PHE A 51 0.69 0.86 33.34
CA PHE A 51 -0.20 1.62 34.21
C PHE A 51 -1.59 1.00 34.37
N LEU A 52 -1.84 -0.20 33.81
CA LEU A 52 -3.16 -0.83 33.84
C LEU A 52 -3.54 -1.21 35.27
N THR A 53 -4.52 -0.48 35.83
CA THR A 53 -5.03 -0.70 37.18
C THR A 53 -6.56 -0.71 37.18
N LEU A 54 -7.17 -1.51 38.06
CA LEU A 54 -8.63 -1.65 38.14
C LEU A 54 -9.34 -0.36 38.61
N GLY A 55 -8.58 0.56 39.24
CA GLY A 55 -9.09 1.86 39.69
C GLY A 55 -9.06 2.97 38.64
N ASN A 56 -8.41 2.76 37.49
CA ASN A 56 -8.30 3.77 36.44
C ASN A 56 -8.42 3.11 35.06
N PRO A 57 -9.55 3.27 34.35
CA PRO A 57 -9.75 2.63 33.04
C PRO A 57 -9.00 3.35 31.90
N TRP A 58 -8.42 4.52 32.14
CA TRP A 58 -7.74 5.30 31.09
C TRP A 58 -6.62 4.55 30.35
N PRO A 59 -5.72 3.79 31.03
CA PRO A 59 -4.68 3.01 30.37
C PRO A 59 -5.26 1.86 29.52
N MET A 60 -6.45 1.36 29.86
CA MET A 60 -7.18 0.39 29.04
C MET A 60 -7.68 1.04 27.75
N ALA A 61 -8.28 2.23 27.84
CA ALA A 61 -8.78 2.96 26.67
C ALA A 61 -7.65 3.32 25.68
N VAL A 62 -6.52 3.80 26.21
CA VAL A 62 -5.33 4.10 25.40
C VAL A 62 -4.79 2.83 24.72
N CYS A 63 -4.74 1.71 25.44
CA CYS A 63 -4.30 0.43 24.88
C CYS A 63 -5.21 -0.03 23.72
N LEU A 64 -6.53 0.11 23.86
CA LEU A 64 -7.49 -0.24 22.81
C LEU A 64 -7.40 0.69 21.59
N ALA A 65 -7.20 2.00 21.80
CA ALA A 65 -7.00 2.94 20.71
C ALA A 65 -5.72 2.63 19.93
N LEU A 66 -4.61 2.35 20.63
CA LEU A 66 -3.33 1.92 20.02
C LEU A 66 -3.49 0.63 19.23
N PHE A 67 -4.25 -0.33 19.75
CA PHE A 67 -4.58 -1.56 19.03
C PHE A 67 -5.36 -1.26 17.75
N ALA A 68 -6.42 -0.46 17.81
CA ALA A 68 -7.19 -0.08 16.62
C ALA A 68 -6.33 0.63 15.56
N LEU A 69 -5.47 1.56 16.00
CA LEU A 69 -4.50 2.25 15.13
C LEU A 69 -3.48 1.29 14.50
N ALA A 70 -3.09 0.23 15.21
CA ALA A 70 -2.17 -0.78 14.68
C ALA A 70 -2.73 -1.56 13.50
N TYR A 71 -4.05 -1.71 13.40
CA TYR A 71 -4.69 -2.29 12.21
C TYR A 71 -5.05 -1.21 11.18
N TRP A 72 -5.50 -0.05 11.64
CA TRP A 72 -5.94 1.03 10.75
C TRP A 72 -4.80 1.62 9.91
N ILE A 73 -3.62 1.85 10.49
CA ILE A 73 -2.52 2.51 9.76
C ILE A 73 -1.97 1.63 8.63
N PRO A 74 -1.65 0.34 8.86
CA PRO A 74 -1.24 -0.55 7.78
C PRO A 74 -2.35 -0.70 6.73
N GLN A 75 -3.61 -0.89 7.14
CA GLN A 75 -4.73 -0.98 6.20
C GLN A 75 -4.88 0.29 5.36
N THR A 76 -4.72 1.47 5.97
CA THR A 76 -4.78 2.73 5.25
C THR A 76 -3.63 2.82 4.27
N ILE A 77 -2.39 2.44 4.61
CA ILE A 77 -1.22 2.60 3.72
C ILE A 77 -1.16 1.51 2.63
N LEU A 78 -1.43 0.25 2.97
CA LEU A 78 -1.40 -0.89 2.06
C LEU A 78 -2.66 -0.96 1.18
N GLY A 79 -3.83 -0.60 1.71
CA GLY A 79 -5.12 -0.64 0.99
C GLY A 79 -5.28 0.37 -0.13
N ARG A 80 -4.38 1.37 -0.25
CA ARG A 80 -4.31 2.29 -1.40
C ARG A 80 -3.52 1.76 -2.58
N SER A 81 -2.89 0.58 -2.45
CA SER A 81 -1.94 0.08 -3.45
C SER A 81 -2.60 -0.41 -4.74
N ASP A 82 -3.93 -0.47 -4.83
CA ASP A 82 -4.68 -1.14 -5.91
C ASP A 82 -5.52 -0.20 -6.81
N SER A 83 -5.25 1.11 -6.85
CA SER A 83 -6.05 2.06 -7.66
C SER A 83 -5.23 3.05 -8.51
N ALA A 84 -3.96 2.71 -8.80
CA ALA A 84 -3.06 3.57 -9.57
C ALA A 84 -2.79 3.09 -11.01
N GLY A 85 -3.72 2.36 -11.65
CA GLY A 85 -3.51 2.00 -13.06
C GLY A 85 -4.61 1.14 -13.70
N GLU A 86 -5.73 1.76 -14.04
CA GLU A 86 -6.54 1.39 -15.23
C GLU A 86 -7.58 2.48 -15.51
N HIS A 87 -7.19 3.54 -16.24
CA HIS A 87 -8.10 4.33 -17.07
C HIS A 87 -7.31 5.18 -18.07
#